data_AF-A0A7V3JJN8-F1
#
_entry.id   AF-A0A7V3JJN8-F1
#
_cell.length_a   1.000
_cell.length_b   1.000
_cell.length_c   1.000
_cell.angle_alpha   90.00
_cell.angle_beta   90.00
_cell.angle_gamma   90.00
#
_symmetry.space_group_name_H-M   'P 1'
#
loop_
_entity.id
_entity.type
_entity.pdbx_description
1 polymer ?
#
loop_
_entity_poly.entity_id
_entity_poly.type
_entity_poly.pdbx_seq_one_letter_code
_entity_poly.pdbx_strand_id
1 'polypeptide(L)'
;MPAFVVVIMCATPAALDEFGGWTALQGHATGFFHTEQIEGQWWLVDPVGNVFFSLGVNAVTFEADVIQGTNRIPYAEACLAKYGSREAWTAAALANLRELGFNTLGSWSGSYTFEQGMPYTIILNIAARAGANWQHGRAADLFSPSLDQAAEKAAAEICAPRRDSQLLIGYFLDNELHWGPDWRAPTTLLEEYLMLPPDAPGRKAALDFLRARHATVEDFSAAWGLSIAEWAALDDVKFAGGNRTPQAWQDSLDFLRLAARRYFEVCNAAIRHHDPNHLILGCREANGFAAEPIAASARGLVDVF
;
A
#
# COMPACT_ATOMS: atom_id res chain seq x y z
N MET A 1 26.25 -20.16 38.87
CA MET A 1 25.97 -18.87 38.23
C MET A 1 26.75 -18.84 36.92
N PRO A 2 26.10 -18.79 35.74
CA PRO A 2 26.85 -18.66 34.50
C PRO A 2 27.20 -17.18 34.31
N ALA A 3 28.47 -16.91 34.05
CA ALA A 3 28.95 -15.58 33.70
C ALA A 3 28.55 -15.26 32.25
N PHE A 4 27.76 -14.21 32.07
CA PHE A 4 27.56 -13.60 30.76
C PHE A 4 28.84 -12.86 30.38
N VAL A 5 29.54 -13.36 29.36
CA VAL A 5 30.60 -12.62 28.69
C VAL A 5 29.93 -11.69 27.70
N VAL A 6 29.88 -10.40 28.02
CA VAL A 6 29.54 -9.35 27.05
C VAL A 6 30.79 -9.12 26.22
N VAL A 7 30.84 -9.71 25.02
CA VAL A 7 31.82 -9.33 24.01
C VAL A 7 31.35 -8.01 23.43
N ILE A 8 31.93 -6.90 23.88
CA ILE A 8 31.84 -5.62 23.16
C ILE A 8 32.75 -5.78 21.95
N MET A 9 32.20 -6.27 20.84
CA MET A 9 32.85 -6.07 19.55
C MET A 9 32.81 -4.56 19.29
N CYS A 10 33.97 -3.90 19.32
CA CYS A 10 34.15 -2.65 18.60
C CYS A 10 33.93 -2.98 17.11
N ALA A 11 32.68 -2.94 16.67
CA ALA A 11 32.36 -2.98 15.26
C ALA A 11 33.01 -1.74 14.63
N THR A 12 33.92 -1.95 13.69
CA THR A 12 34.18 -0.95 12.66
C THR A 12 32.82 -0.52 12.11
N PRO A 13 32.54 0.78 11.91
CA PRO A 13 31.31 1.17 11.24
C PRO A 13 31.30 0.41 9.93
N ALA A 14 30.37 -0.52 9.81
CA ALA A 14 30.35 -1.32 8.61
C ALA A 14 30.09 -0.37 7.45
N ALA A 15 30.94 -0.46 6.44
CA ALA A 15 30.81 0.42 5.29
C ALA A 15 29.45 0.16 4.66
N LEU A 16 28.70 1.23 4.45
CA LEU A 16 27.55 1.18 3.56
C LEU A 16 28.05 1.38 2.13
N ASP A 17 27.43 0.69 1.17
CA ASP A 17 27.71 0.92 -0.26
C ASP A 17 26.98 2.16 -0.80
N GLU A 18 27.06 2.38 -2.11
CA GLU A 18 26.41 3.51 -2.80
C GLU A 18 24.87 3.50 -2.73
N PHE A 19 24.26 2.35 -2.46
CA PHE A 19 22.82 2.21 -2.24
C PHE A 19 22.46 2.32 -0.76
N GLY A 20 23.43 2.38 0.16
CA GLY A 20 23.18 2.38 1.60
C GLY A 20 22.97 0.97 2.18
N GLY A 21 23.40 -0.07 1.48
CA GLY A 21 23.40 -1.45 1.92
C GLY A 21 24.61 -1.82 2.77
N TRP A 22 24.42 -2.78 3.66
CA TRP A 22 25.40 -3.22 4.65
C TRP A 22 26.36 -4.24 4.06
N THR A 23 27.60 -3.82 3.76
CA THR A 23 28.61 -4.64 3.07
C THR A 23 29.12 -5.87 3.84
N ALA A 24 28.75 -6.03 5.11
CA ALA A 24 29.19 -7.18 5.90
C ALA A 24 28.33 -8.44 5.69
N LEU A 25 27.17 -8.31 5.04
CA LEU A 25 26.29 -9.44 4.74
C LEU A 25 25.81 -9.33 3.28
N GLN A 26 26.02 -10.41 2.52
CA GLN A 26 25.76 -10.45 1.08
C GLN A 26 24.64 -11.42 0.74
N GLY A 27 23.77 -10.99 -0.18
CA GLY A 27 22.85 -11.81 -0.95
C GLY A 27 23.26 -11.85 -2.42
N HIS A 28 22.30 -12.07 -3.32
CA HIS A 28 22.56 -12.14 -4.76
C HIS A 28 22.52 -10.75 -5.42
N ALA A 29 23.53 -10.40 -6.23
CA ALA A 29 23.48 -9.18 -7.03
C ALA A 29 22.58 -9.38 -8.26
N THR A 30 21.39 -8.75 -8.28
CA THR A 30 20.43 -8.85 -9.39
C THR A 30 20.40 -7.59 -10.27
N GLY A 31 21.06 -6.51 -9.83
CA GLY A 31 20.95 -5.20 -10.45
C GLY A 31 19.74 -4.38 -9.99
N PHE A 32 18.88 -4.93 -9.13
CA PHE A 32 17.71 -4.26 -8.55
C PHE A 32 17.53 -4.65 -7.07
N PHE A 33 16.76 -3.84 -6.34
CA PHE A 33 16.33 -4.23 -4.99
C PHE A 33 15.43 -5.47 -5.07
N HIS A 34 15.69 -6.46 -4.21
CA HIS A 34 14.86 -7.65 -4.11
C HIS A 34 14.79 -8.17 -2.66
N THR A 35 13.97 -9.18 -2.41
CA THR A 35 13.90 -9.86 -1.11
C THR A 35 14.66 -11.18 -1.16
N GLU A 36 15.41 -11.48 -0.11
CA GLU A 36 16.12 -12.75 0.04
C GLU A 36 16.05 -13.23 1.49
N GLN A 37 15.93 -14.54 1.69
CA GLN A 37 16.09 -15.13 3.01
C GLN A 37 17.56 -15.56 3.19
N ILE A 38 18.27 -14.87 4.08
CA ILE A 38 19.68 -15.12 4.39
C ILE A 38 19.76 -15.54 5.86
N GLU A 39 20.34 -16.71 6.11
CA GLU A 39 20.46 -17.30 7.46
C GLU A 39 19.13 -17.41 8.21
N GLY A 40 18.04 -17.66 7.48
CA GLY A 40 16.69 -17.80 8.05
C GLY A 40 15.95 -16.48 8.29
N GLN A 41 16.59 -15.33 8.08
CA GLN A 41 15.99 -14.00 8.21
C GLN A 41 15.69 -13.41 6.83
N TRP A 42 14.55 -12.75 6.70
CA TRP A 42 14.22 -11.97 5.50
C TRP A 42 14.94 -10.63 5.51
N TRP A 43 15.53 -10.30 4.37
CA TRP A 43 16.21 -9.05 4.10
C TRP A 43 15.74 -8.47 2.79
N LEU A 44 15.79 -7.14 2.67
CA LEU A 44 15.99 -6.53 1.37
C LEU A 44 17.46 -6.71 0.98
N VAL A 45 17.74 -6.83 -0.29
CA VAL A 45 19.09 -6.87 -0.85
C VAL A 45 19.14 -5.83 -1.96
N ASP A 46 20.18 -5.00 -1.95
CA ASP A 46 20.36 -3.93 -2.92
C ASP A 46 20.85 -4.44 -4.30
N PRO A 47 20.95 -3.55 -5.31
CA PRO A 47 21.37 -3.93 -6.66
C PRO A 47 22.72 -4.64 -6.78
N VAL A 48 23.67 -4.39 -5.86
CA VAL A 48 25.03 -4.96 -5.88
C VAL A 48 25.17 -6.17 -4.97
N GLY A 49 24.09 -6.56 -4.29
CA GLY A 49 24.01 -7.79 -3.52
C GLY A 49 24.34 -7.63 -2.05
N ASN A 50 24.38 -6.42 -1.49
CA ASN A 50 24.52 -6.26 -0.03
C ASN A 50 23.14 -6.21 0.64
N VAL A 51 23.08 -6.67 1.88
CA VAL A 51 21.84 -6.64 2.66
C VAL A 51 21.44 -5.19 2.96
N PHE A 52 20.18 -4.88 2.74
CA PHE A 52 19.64 -3.54 2.85
C PHE A 52 18.55 -3.48 3.93
N PHE A 53 18.58 -2.41 4.74
CA PHE A 53 17.49 -2.04 5.64
C PHE A 53 16.99 -0.65 5.26
N SER A 54 15.73 -0.57 4.82
CA SER A 54 15.10 0.69 4.40
C SER A 54 14.75 1.56 5.61
N LEU A 55 15.67 2.43 6.02
CA LEU A 55 15.40 3.47 7.03
C LEU A 55 15.12 4.78 6.30
N GLY A 56 13.84 5.12 6.15
CA GLY A 56 13.41 6.24 5.32
C GLY A 56 12.48 7.24 5.97
N VAL A 57 12.41 8.43 5.35
CA VAL A 57 11.50 9.52 5.73
C VAL A 57 10.48 9.72 4.61
N ASN A 58 9.20 9.73 4.95
CA ASN A 58 8.11 10.03 4.00
C ASN A 58 8.01 11.54 3.75
N ALA A 59 7.41 11.92 2.63
CA ALA A 59 7.10 13.31 2.27
C ALA A 59 8.33 14.24 2.29
N VAL A 60 9.47 13.77 1.77
CA VAL A 60 10.63 14.62 1.53
C VAL A 60 10.32 15.50 0.31
N THR A 61 9.72 16.65 0.56
CA THR A 61 9.33 17.62 -0.47
C THR A 61 9.46 19.07 -0.01
N PHE A 62 9.95 19.92 -0.91
CA PHE A 62 9.98 21.36 -0.87
C PHE A 62 8.56 21.96 -0.88
N GLU A 63 7.70 21.42 -1.74
CA GLU A 63 6.28 21.78 -1.84
C GLU A 63 5.48 20.88 -0.90
N ALA A 64 5.49 21.22 0.39
CA ALA A 64 4.68 20.57 1.41
C ALA A 64 3.22 21.07 1.36
N ASP A 65 2.58 21.27 2.52
CA ASP A 65 1.15 21.60 2.58
C ASP A 65 0.81 23.04 2.15
N VAL A 66 -0.34 23.16 1.49
CA VAL A 66 -0.96 24.44 1.11
C VAL A 66 -1.93 24.88 2.21
N ILE A 67 -1.88 26.15 2.63
CA ILE A 67 -2.89 26.69 3.55
C ILE A 67 -4.27 26.69 2.88
N GLN A 68 -5.25 26.06 3.54
CA GLN A 68 -6.62 25.95 3.06
C GLN A 68 -7.20 27.31 2.63
N GLY A 69 -7.78 27.35 1.41
CA GLY A 69 -8.38 28.56 0.84
C GLY A 69 -7.36 29.57 0.29
N THR A 70 -6.09 29.19 0.18
CA THR A 70 -5.02 30.04 -0.37
C THR A 70 -4.12 29.25 -1.33
N ASN A 71 -3.18 29.94 -1.97
CA ASN A 71 -2.09 29.31 -2.74
C ASN A 71 -0.74 29.35 -2.00
N ARG A 72 -0.75 29.60 -0.67
CA ARG A 72 0.49 29.72 0.11
C ARG A 72 0.98 28.37 0.60
N ILE A 73 2.28 28.14 0.48
CA ILE A 73 2.99 26.96 0.97
C ILE A 73 4.07 27.44 1.95
N PRO A 74 3.75 27.62 3.24
CA PRO A 74 4.67 28.27 4.19
C PRO A 74 6.03 27.59 4.32
N TYR A 75 6.05 26.26 4.23
CA TYR A 75 7.31 25.51 4.26
C TYR A 75 8.19 25.83 3.05
N ALA A 76 7.62 25.88 1.84
CA ALA A 76 8.34 26.25 0.63
C ALA A 76 8.84 27.70 0.69
N GLU A 77 8.03 28.63 1.20
CA GLU A 77 8.41 30.03 1.41
C GLU A 77 9.62 30.14 2.37
N ALA A 78 9.59 29.41 3.49
CA ALA A 78 10.69 29.36 4.45
C ALA A 78 11.95 28.70 3.86
N CYS A 79 11.79 27.61 3.11
CA CYS A 79 12.90 26.93 2.44
C CYS A 79 13.52 27.80 1.35
N LEU A 80 12.70 28.55 0.59
CA LEU A 80 13.20 29.50 -0.39
C LEU A 80 14.01 30.63 0.27
N ALA A 81 13.53 31.17 1.39
CA ALA A 81 14.25 32.18 2.16
C ALA A 81 15.59 31.66 2.72
N LYS A 82 15.65 30.39 3.12
CA LYS A 82 16.86 29.77 3.71
C LYS A 82 17.87 29.29 2.67
N TYR A 83 17.42 28.61 1.62
CA TYR A 83 18.28 27.89 0.66
C TYR A 83 18.37 28.58 -0.70
N GLY A 84 17.49 29.54 -1.00
CA GLY A 84 17.49 30.30 -2.26
C GLY A 84 16.88 29.57 -3.46
N SER A 85 16.85 28.23 -3.48
CA SER A 85 16.14 27.45 -4.51
C SER A 85 15.73 26.06 -4.02
N ARG A 86 14.87 25.39 -4.81
CA ARG A 86 14.45 24.01 -4.55
C ARG A 86 15.61 23.02 -4.72
N GLU A 87 16.53 23.28 -5.64
CA GLU A 87 17.71 22.45 -5.91
C GLU A 87 18.68 22.53 -4.72
N ALA A 88 18.94 23.74 -4.21
CA ALA A 88 19.77 23.93 -3.02
C ALA A 88 19.14 23.30 -1.77
N TRP A 89 17.82 23.42 -1.60
CA TRP A 89 17.08 22.70 -0.56
C TRP A 89 17.20 21.18 -0.72
N THR A 90 17.07 20.65 -1.94
CA THR A 90 17.12 19.21 -2.21
C THR A 90 18.49 18.65 -1.84
N ALA A 91 19.57 19.30 -2.29
CA ALA A 91 20.93 18.91 -1.93
C ALA A 91 21.15 18.91 -0.41
N ALA A 92 20.69 19.97 0.28
CA ALA A 92 20.79 20.06 1.74
C ALA A 92 19.95 19.00 2.47
N ALA A 93 18.72 18.74 2.01
CA ALA A 93 17.84 17.74 2.60
C ALA A 93 18.43 16.33 2.49
N LEU A 94 18.94 15.94 1.31
CA LEU A 94 19.57 14.64 1.11
C LEU A 94 20.87 14.49 1.91
N ALA A 95 21.68 15.54 2.00
CA ALA A 95 22.88 15.54 2.83
C ALA A 95 22.53 15.33 4.32
N ASN A 96 21.55 16.08 4.83
CA ASN A 96 21.10 15.96 6.22
C ASN A 96 20.53 14.57 6.53
N LEU A 97 19.73 13.99 5.62
CA LEU A 97 19.19 12.64 5.81
C LEU A 97 20.32 11.61 5.92
N ARG A 98 21.34 11.68 5.05
CA ARG A 98 22.51 10.81 5.13
C ARG A 98 23.30 11.01 6.42
N GLU A 99 23.51 12.26 6.86
CA GLU A 99 24.20 12.57 8.12
C GLU A 99 23.45 12.00 9.34
N LEU A 100 22.11 12.00 9.29
CA LEU A 100 21.25 11.41 10.31
C LEU A 100 21.13 9.88 10.22
N GLY A 101 21.76 9.25 9.22
CA GLY A 101 21.75 7.80 9.03
C GLY A 101 20.54 7.25 8.26
N PHE A 102 19.69 8.09 7.68
CA PHE A 102 18.64 7.65 6.76
C PHE A 102 19.24 7.32 5.39
N ASN A 103 18.73 6.25 4.77
CA ASN A 103 19.18 5.79 3.45
C ASN A 103 18.06 5.72 2.41
N THR A 104 16.81 6.07 2.78
CA THR A 104 15.66 5.91 1.88
C THR A 104 14.77 7.15 1.84
N LEU A 105 14.34 7.54 0.64
CA LEU A 105 13.24 8.46 0.42
C LEU A 105 11.92 7.67 0.41
N GLY A 106 11.10 7.92 1.42
CA GLY A 106 9.81 7.25 1.59
C GLY A 106 8.73 7.78 0.64
N SER A 107 7.53 7.22 0.80
CA SER A 107 6.35 7.60 0.02
C SER A 107 6.07 9.11 0.10
N TRP A 108 5.43 9.64 -0.93
CA TRP A 108 5.08 11.07 -1.09
C TRP A 108 6.28 12.04 -1.16
N SER A 109 7.51 11.54 -1.28
CA SER A 109 8.66 12.39 -1.58
C SER A 109 8.55 12.98 -3.00
N GLY A 110 9.04 14.21 -3.17
CA GLY A 110 8.92 14.93 -4.44
C GLY A 110 9.74 14.24 -5.54
N SER A 111 9.17 14.04 -6.73
CA SER A 111 9.85 13.30 -7.81
C SER A 111 11.18 13.91 -8.26
N TYR A 112 11.36 15.23 -8.07
CA TYR A 112 12.63 15.92 -8.33
C TYR A 112 13.73 15.53 -7.35
N THR A 113 13.43 14.85 -6.23
CA THR A 113 14.42 14.32 -5.28
C THR A 113 14.94 12.93 -5.69
N PHE A 114 14.24 12.25 -6.59
CA PHE A 114 14.63 10.92 -7.07
C PHE A 114 15.84 10.98 -7.98
N GLU A 115 16.52 9.85 -8.15
CA GLU A 115 17.74 9.73 -8.96
C GLU A 115 18.90 10.65 -8.51
N GLN A 116 18.90 11.06 -7.23
CA GLN A 116 19.94 11.89 -6.61
C GLN A 116 20.81 11.11 -5.61
N GLY A 117 21.04 9.82 -5.91
CA GLY A 117 21.94 8.94 -5.15
C GLY A 117 21.41 8.48 -3.79
N MET A 118 20.10 8.49 -3.59
CA MET A 118 19.46 7.90 -2.41
C MET A 118 18.31 7.00 -2.89
N PRO A 119 18.24 5.74 -2.45
CA PRO A 119 17.13 4.86 -2.77
C PRO A 119 15.78 5.47 -2.43
N TYR A 120 14.74 5.10 -3.17
CA TYR A 120 13.43 5.70 -3.00
C TYR A 120 12.27 4.72 -3.23
N THR A 121 11.10 5.06 -2.73
CA THR A 121 9.84 4.35 -2.96
C THR A 121 8.82 5.29 -3.60
N ILE A 122 7.88 4.72 -4.35
CA ILE A 122 6.78 5.48 -4.96
C ILE A 122 5.45 4.89 -4.50
N ILE A 123 4.47 5.74 -4.20
CA ILE A 123 3.08 5.31 -3.98
C ILE A 123 2.24 5.58 -5.23
N LEU A 124 1.59 4.54 -5.74
CA LEU A 124 0.84 4.56 -6.98
C LEU A 124 -0.60 5.00 -6.82
N ASN A 125 -1.15 5.04 -5.59
CA ASN A 125 -2.56 5.31 -5.24
C ASN A 125 -3.57 4.81 -6.31
N ILE A 126 -3.53 3.51 -6.63
CA ILE A 126 -4.32 2.91 -7.70
C ILE A 126 -5.82 2.93 -7.36
N ALA A 127 -6.21 2.39 -6.21
CA ALA A 127 -7.60 2.40 -5.78
C ALA A 127 -8.10 3.84 -5.54
N ALA A 128 -7.24 4.74 -5.03
CA ALA A 128 -7.62 6.15 -4.90
C ALA A 128 -7.93 6.80 -6.26
N ARG A 129 -7.16 6.50 -7.30
CA ARG A 129 -7.44 6.92 -8.70
C ARG A 129 -8.73 6.30 -9.23
N ALA A 130 -9.11 5.13 -8.74
CA ALA A 130 -10.37 4.46 -9.04
C ALA A 130 -11.56 4.92 -8.17
N GLY A 131 -11.35 5.90 -7.28
CA GLY A 131 -12.41 6.51 -6.48
C GLY A 131 -12.37 6.22 -4.97
N ALA A 132 -11.42 5.41 -4.47
CA ALA A 132 -11.27 5.24 -3.03
C ALA A 132 -10.87 6.56 -2.36
N ASN A 133 -11.23 6.72 -1.09
CA ASN A 133 -10.77 7.82 -0.25
C ASN A 133 -10.52 7.30 1.16
N TRP A 134 -9.24 7.11 1.50
CA TRP A 134 -8.86 6.61 2.81
C TRP A 134 -9.28 7.56 3.94
N GLN A 135 -9.16 8.88 3.79
CA GLN A 135 -9.53 9.81 4.88
C GLN A 135 -11.01 9.76 5.25
N HIS A 136 -11.87 9.52 4.26
CA HIS A 136 -13.32 9.54 4.43
C HIS A 136 -13.95 8.15 4.45
N GLY A 137 -13.14 7.09 4.54
CA GLY A 137 -13.65 5.71 4.62
C GLY A 137 -14.40 5.27 3.36
N ARG A 138 -14.11 5.85 2.20
CA ARG A 138 -14.79 5.46 0.96
C ARG A 138 -14.00 4.35 0.28
N ALA A 139 -14.56 3.15 0.21
CA ALA A 139 -14.04 2.09 -0.64
C ALA A 139 -14.21 2.41 -2.13
N ALA A 140 -13.26 1.99 -2.97
CA ALA A 140 -13.49 1.90 -4.41
C ALA A 140 -14.34 0.66 -4.72
N ASP A 141 -15.08 0.68 -5.83
CA ASP A 141 -15.63 -0.54 -6.43
C ASP A 141 -14.49 -1.31 -7.12
N LEU A 142 -13.99 -2.36 -6.46
CA LEU A 142 -12.84 -3.15 -6.92
C LEU A 142 -13.19 -4.13 -8.05
N PHE A 143 -14.47 -4.25 -8.41
CA PHE A 143 -14.93 -5.02 -9.57
C PHE A 143 -15.30 -4.11 -10.76
N SER A 144 -15.24 -2.79 -10.56
CA SER A 144 -15.44 -1.82 -11.64
C SER A 144 -14.24 -1.79 -12.59
N PRO A 145 -14.47 -1.64 -13.92
CA PRO A 145 -13.39 -1.41 -14.89
C PRO A 145 -12.50 -0.20 -14.58
N SER A 146 -12.96 0.74 -13.74
CA SER A 146 -12.17 1.88 -13.29
C SER A 146 -10.92 1.46 -12.50
N LEU A 147 -10.95 0.32 -11.80
CA LEU A 147 -9.77 -0.19 -11.12
C LEU A 147 -8.70 -0.63 -12.12
N ASP A 148 -9.07 -1.45 -13.11
CA ASP A 148 -8.18 -1.93 -14.17
C ASP A 148 -7.56 -0.76 -14.93
N GLN A 149 -8.38 0.23 -15.30
CA GLN A 149 -7.93 1.44 -15.99
C GLN A 149 -6.98 2.28 -15.13
N ALA A 150 -7.27 2.42 -13.84
CA ALA A 150 -6.40 3.16 -12.92
C ALA A 150 -5.06 2.46 -12.72
N ALA A 151 -5.05 1.12 -12.60
CA ALA A 151 -3.85 0.32 -12.44
C ALA A 151 -2.97 0.39 -13.69
N GLU A 152 -3.56 0.15 -14.86
CA GLU A 152 -2.87 0.21 -16.16
C GLU A 152 -2.28 1.61 -16.40
N LYS A 153 -3.08 2.66 -16.19
CA LYS A 153 -2.61 4.04 -16.36
C LYS A 153 -1.48 4.38 -15.38
N ALA A 154 -1.62 4.03 -14.12
CA ALA A 154 -0.56 4.28 -13.13
C ALA A 154 0.72 3.54 -13.48
N ALA A 155 0.64 2.27 -13.89
CA ALA A 155 1.79 1.47 -14.28
C ALA A 155 2.47 2.05 -15.54
N ALA A 156 1.70 2.42 -16.57
CA ALA A 156 2.24 3.01 -17.79
C ALA A 156 2.91 4.38 -17.55
N GLU A 157 2.30 5.25 -16.74
CA GLU A 157 2.78 6.63 -16.54
C GLU A 157 3.88 6.72 -15.48
N ILE A 158 3.89 5.82 -14.49
CA ILE A 158 4.76 5.93 -13.32
C ILE A 158 5.80 4.81 -13.28
N CYS A 159 5.41 3.57 -13.58
CA CYS A 159 6.32 2.42 -13.51
C CYS A 159 7.19 2.31 -14.76
N ALA A 160 6.60 2.31 -15.96
CA ALA A 160 7.33 2.10 -17.20
C ALA A 160 8.55 3.03 -17.39
N PRO A 161 8.49 4.35 -17.07
CA PRO A 161 9.65 5.24 -17.21
C PRO A 161 10.78 4.98 -16.21
N ARG A 162 10.54 4.15 -15.18
CA ARG A 162 11.47 3.89 -14.06
C ARG A 162 11.91 2.43 -13.97
N ARG A 163 11.44 1.55 -14.86
CA ARG A 163 11.73 0.11 -14.84
C ARG A 163 13.22 -0.26 -14.81
N ASP A 164 14.08 0.66 -15.25
CA ASP A 164 15.54 0.48 -15.32
C ASP A 164 16.29 1.27 -14.22
N SER A 165 15.58 1.95 -13.31
CA SER A 165 16.19 2.63 -12.16
C SER A 165 16.77 1.60 -11.20
N GLN A 166 18.02 1.80 -10.76
CA GLN A 166 18.59 0.97 -9.70
C GLN A 166 18.37 1.57 -8.31
N LEU A 167 17.95 2.84 -8.24
CA LEU A 167 17.67 3.52 -6.97
C LEU A 167 16.23 3.34 -6.50
N LEU A 168 15.32 2.91 -7.38
CA LEU A 168 13.97 2.60 -6.98
C LEU A 168 13.93 1.26 -6.23
N ILE A 169 13.42 1.28 -4.99
CA ILE A 169 13.18 0.05 -4.21
C ILE A 169 11.92 -0.63 -4.71
N GLY A 170 10.83 0.12 -4.87
CA GLY A 170 9.55 -0.43 -5.27
C GLY A 170 8.36 0.50 -5.11
N TYR A 171 7.19 -0.08 -5.33
CA TYR A 171 5.91 0.61 -5.40
C TYR A 171 4.96 0.20 -4.27
N PHE A 172 4.49 1.17 -3.49
CA PHE A 172 3.29 1.00 -2.69
C PHE A 172 2.06 1.19 -3.59
N LEU A 173 1.07 0.31 -3.45
CA LEU A 173 -0.12 0.32 -4.27
C LEU A 173 -1.08 1.47 -3.90
N ASP A 174 -1.36 1.60 -2.61
CA ASP A 174 -2.24 2.60 -1.99
C ASP A 174 -1.82 2.83 -0.53
N ASN A 175 -2.60 3.65 0.19
CA ASN A 175 -2.42 3.94 1.61
C ASN A 175 -3.73 3.76 2.37
N GLU A 176 -3.72 2.89 3.40
CA GLU A 176 -4.76 2.78 4.42
C GLU A 176 -6.19 2.67 3.85
N LEU A 177 -6.38 1.84 2.83
CA LEU A 177 -7.69 1.66 2.20
C LEU A 177 -8.76 1.26 3.23
N HIS A 178 -10.01 1.59 2.92
CA HIS A 178 -11.13 1.21 3.78
C HIS A 178 -11.57 -0.22 3.44
N TRP A 179 -11.06 -1.17 4.21
CA TRP A 179 -11.31 -2.60 4.03
C TRP A 179 -12.47 -3.14 4.87
N GLY A 180 -13.03 -2.33 5.76
CA GLY A 180 -14.07 -2.75 6.69
C GLY A 180 -14.03 -1.92 7.98
N PRO A 181 -14.63 -2.42 9.07
CA PRO A 181 -14.91 -1.59 10.24
C PRO A 181 -13.64 -0.96 10.83
N ASP A 182 -13.67 0.36 11.01
CA ASP A 182 -12.61 1.14 11.65
C ASP A 182 -13.16 2.48 12.20
N TRP A 183 -12.29 3.43 12.51
CA TRP A 183 -12.66 4.74 13.06
C TRP A 183 -13.49 5.61 12.10
N ARG A 184 -13.53 5.28 10.79
CA ARG A 184 -14.24 6.01 9.74
C ARG A 184 -15.67 5.51 9.60
N ALA A 185 -15.87 4.20 9.62
CA ALA A 185 -17.18 3.58 9.51
C ALA A 185 -17.24 2.20 10.20
N PRO A 186 -18.38 1.81 10.79
CA PRO A 186 -18.57 0.51 11.41
C PRO A 186 -18.94 -0.61 10.41
N THR A 187 -19.10 -0.27 9.13
CA THR A 187 -19.54 -1.16 8.05
C THR A 187 -18.42 -2.07 7.56
N THR A 188 -18.79 -3.23 7.05
CA THR A 188 -17.90 -4.12 6.31
C THR A 188 -17.92 -3.76 4.84
N LEU A 189 -16.85 -4.13 4.12
CA LEU A 189 -16.78 -3.93 2.67
C LEU A 189 -17.98 -4.56 1.94
N LEU A 190 -18.42 -5.75 2.39
CA LEU A 190 -19.59 -6.43 1.80
C LEU A 190 -20.87 -5.61 1.98
N GLU A 191 -21.13 -5.08 3.17
CA GLU A 191 -22.31 -4.24 3.42
C GLU A 191 -22.29 -2.95 2.59
N GLU A 192 -21.12 -2.33 2.43
CA GLU A 192 -20.96 -1.16 1.56
C GLU A 192 -21.24 -1.50 0.10
N TYR A 193 -20.79 -2.66 -0.36
CA TYR A 193 -21.03 -3.12 -1.72
C TYR A 193 -22.51 -3.45 -1.96
N LEU A 194 -23.20 -3.97 -0.93
CA LEU A 194 -24.65 -4.13 -0.93
C LEU A 194 -25.41 -2.81 -0.85
N MET A 195 -24.75 -1.67 -0.65
CA MET A 195 -25.35 -0.33 -0.70
C MET A 195 -24.96 0.47 -1.95
N LEU A 196 -24.09 -0.07 -2.82
CA LEU A 196 -23.79 0.52 -4.13
C LEU A 196 -25.03 0.54 -5.04
N PRO A 197 -25.06 1.40 -6.08
CA PRO A 197 -26.14 1.43 -7.06
C PRO A 197 -26.46 0.05 -7.67
N PRO A 198 -27.74 -0.26 -7.99
CA PRO A 198 -28.16 -1.56 -8.53
C PRO A 198 -27.36 -2.09 -9.73
N ASP A 199 -26.87 -1.19 -10.57
CA ASP A 199 -26.11 -1.49 -11.78
C ASP A 199 -24.58 -1.56 -11.57
N ALA A 200 -24.08 -1.16 -10.40
CA ALA A 200 -22.66 -1.15 -10.07
C ALA A 200 -22.06 -2.58 -10.13
N PRO A 201 -20.90 -2.78 -10.78
CA PRO A 201 -20.22 -4.08 -10.84
C PRO A 201 -19.97 -4.69 -9.47
N GLY A 202 -19.54 -3.90 -8.48
CA GLY A 202 -19.30 -4.36 -7.12
C GLY A 202 -20.56 -4.83 -6.40
N ARG A 203 -21.71 -4.18 -6.63
CA ARG A 203 -23.00 -4.64 -6.09
C ARG A 203 -23.35 -6.01 -6.66
N LYS A 204 -23.20 -6.19 -7.98
CA LYS A 204 -23.48 -7.46 -8.65
C LYS A 204 -22.56 -8.56 -8.12
N ALA A 205 -21.27 -8.28 -7.98
CA ALA A 205 -20.30 -9.21 -7.39
C ALA A 205 -20.66 -9.61 -5.95
N ALA A 206 -21.10 -8.66 -5.11
CA ALA A 206 -21.56 -8.94 -3.75
C ALA A 206 -22.83 -9.82 -3.72
N LEU A 207 -23.81 -9.53 -4.58
CA LEU A 207 -25.02 -10.34 -4.68
C LEU A 207 -24.74 -11.74 -5.20
N ASP A 208 -23.88 -11.87 -6.22
CA ASP A 208 -23.52 -13.17 -6.79
C ASP A 208 -22.72 -14.01 -5.79
N PHE A 209 -21.83 -13.38 -5.02
CA PHE A 209 -21.14 -14.02 -3.89
C PHE A 209 -22.13 -14.60 -2.86
N LEU A 210 -23.14 -13.82 -2.47
CA LEU A 210 -24.15 -14.27 -1.50
C LEU A 210 -25.06 -15.36 -2.06
N ARG A 211 -25.51 -15.24 -3.33
CA ARG A 211 -26.33 -16.26 -4.00
C ARG A 211 -25.60 -17.59 -4.18
N ALA A 212 -24.29 -17.56 -4.39
CA ALA A 212 -23.49 -18.78 -4.47
C ALA A 212 -23.37 -19.49 -3.11
N ARG A 213 -23.55 -18.76 -2.01
CA ARG A 213 -23.33 -19.24 -0.64
C ARG A 213 -24.62 -19.63 0.08
N HIS A 214 -25.72 -18.98 -0.25
CA HIS A 214 -27.04 -19.21 0.32
C HIS A 214 -27.99 -19.71 -0.78
N ALA A 215 -28.51 -20.93 -0.61
CA ALA A 215 -29.29 -21.60 -1.65
C ALA A 215 -30.59 -20.86 -2.00
N THR A 216 -31.19 -20.20 -1.01
CA THR A 216 -32.42 -19.43 -1.15
C THR A 216 -32.31 -18.06 -0.47
N VAL A 217 -33.22 -17.13 -0.81
CA VAL A 217 -33.26 -15.82 -0.14
C VAL A 217 -33.71 -15.97 1.31
N GLU A 218 -34.52 -16.97 1.62
CA GLU A 218 -34.96 -17.31 2.97
C GLU A 218 -33.77 -17.77 3.83
N ASP A 219 -32.90 -18.62 3.30
CA ASP A 219 -31.67 -19.07 3.98
C ASP A 219 -30.76 -17.87 4.28
N PHE A 220 -30.54 -17.00 3.29
CA PHE A 220 -29.75 -15.78 3.46
C PHE A 220 -30.38 -14.85 4.51
N SER A 221 -31.68 -14.58 4.39
CA SER A 221 -32.43 -13.69 5.28
C SER A 221 -32.32 -14.17 6.74
N ALA A 222 -32.50 -15.48 6.98
CA ALA A 222 -32.31 -16.09 8.29
C ALA A 222 -30.85 -16.01 8.78
N ALA A 223 -29.89 -16.35 7.92
CA ALA A 223 -28.47 -16.32 8.25
C ALA A 223 -27.97 -14.91 8.61
N TRP A 224 -28.51 -13.88 7.96
CA TRP A 224 -28.14 -12.48 8.16
C TRP A 224 -29.02 -11.74 9.16
N GLY A 225 -30.04 -12.39 9.72
CA GLY A 225 -30.97 -11.76 10.67
C GLY A 225 -31.80 -10.65 10.02
N LEU A 226 -32.10 -10.78 8.73
CA LEU A 226 -32.94 -9.87 7.96
C LEU A 226 -34.37 -10.39 7.87
N SER A 227 -35.26 -9.56 7.33
CA SER A 227 -36.65 -9.92 7.06
C SER A 227 -37.02 -9.55 5.62
N ILE A 228 -36.32 -10.15 4.65
CA ILE A 228 -36.57 -10.00 3.22
C ILE A 228 -37.17 -11.27 2.61
N ALA A 229 -38.01 -11.12 1.59
CA ALA A 229 -38.67 -12.22 0.86
C ALA A 229 -38.13 -12.38 -0.57
N GLU A 230 -37.33 -11.44 -1.06
CA GLU A 230 -36.70 -11.48 -2.38
C GLU A 230 -35.42 -10.64 -2.39
N TRP A 231 -34.49 -10.96 -3.28
CA TRP A 231 -33.20 -10.26 -3.36
C TRP A 231 -33.34 -8.77 -3.66
N ALA A 232 -34.38 -8.37 -4.41
CA ALA A 232 -34.64 -6.97 -4.75
C ALA A 232 -34.90 -6.11 -3.50
N ALA A 233 -35.43 -6.70 -2.41
CA ALA A 233 -35.66 -5.99 -1.17
C ALA A 233 -34.36 -5.50 -0.48
N LEU A 234 -33.18 -6.01 -0.88
CA LEU A 234 -31.89 -5.49 -0.41
C LEU A 234 -31.59 -4.07 -0.89
N ASP A 235 -32.26 -3.59 -1.94
CA ASP A 235 -32.09 -2.20 -2.42
C ASP A 235 -32.51 -1.18 -1.35
N ASP A 236 -33.47 -1.55 -0.51
CA ASP A 236 -34.02 -0.73 0.56
C ASP A 236 -33.30 -0.93 1.91
N VAL A 237 -32.45 -1.96 2.04
CA VAL A 237 -31.71 -2.21 3.29
C VAL A 237 -30.55 -1.23 3.43
N LYS A 238 -30.48 -0.56 4.59
CA LYS A 238 -29.40 0.35 4.96
C LYS A 238 -28.61 -0.26 6.12
N PHE A 239 -27.41 -0.75 5.82
CA PHE A 239 -26.52 -1.33 6.82
C PHE A 239 -25.84 -0.24 7.64
N ALA A 240 -26.02 -0.27 8.96
CA ALA A 240 -25.35 0.63 9.91
C ALA A 240 -24.14 -0.02 10.61
N GLY A 241 -23.82 -1.27 10.28
CA GLY A 241 -22.78 -2.07 10.91
C GLY A 241 -23.06 -2.50 12.36
N GLY A 242 -22.06 -3.09 13.01
CA GLY A 242 -22.06 -3.43 14.45
C GLY A 242 -22.78 -4.73 14.83
N ASN A 243 -24.07 -4.87 14.53
CA ASN A 243 -24.89 -6.01 14.96
C ASN A 243 -24.99 -7.09 13.89
N ARG A 244 -23.93 -7.88 13.72
CA ARG A 244 -23.88 -8.97 12.74
C ARG A 244 -24.11 -10.32 13.38
N THR A 245 -24.84 -11.19 12.70
CA THR A 245 -24.83 -12.61 13.03
C THR A 245 -23.44 -13.19 12.77
N PRO A 246 -23.07 -14.33 13.39
CA PRO A 246 -21.81 -15.01 13.09
C PRO A 246 -21.66 -15.34 11.60
N GLN A 247 -22.75 -15.72 10.93
CA GLN A 247 -22.72 -16.06 9.51
C GLN A 247 -22.51 -14.82 8.63
N ALA A 248 -23.22 -13.70 8.89
CA ALA A 248 -23.01 -12.45 8.17
C ALA A 248 -21.56 -11.96 8.33
N TRP A 249 -20.99 -12.10 9.52
CA TRP A 249 -19.59 -11.76 9.76
C TRP A 249 -18.61 -12.60 8.96
N GLN A 250 -18.81 -13.92 8.95
CA GLN A 250 -17.96 -14.82 8.18
C GLN A 250 -18.07 -14.56 6.67
N ASP A 251 -19.27 -14.28 6.17
CA ASP A 251 -19.51 -13.91 4.78
C ASP A 251 -18.79 -12.59 4.43
N SER A 252 -18.82 -11.58 5.31
CA SER A 252 -18.09 -10.34 5.13
C SER A 252 -16.57 -10.54 5.07
N LEU A 253 -16.00 -11.41 5.91
CA LEU A 253 -14.57 -11.74 5.88
C LEU A 253 -14.16 -12.46 4.60
N ASP A 254 -15.00 -13.38 4.12
CA ASP A 254 -14.71 -14.14 2.91
C ASP A 254 -14.86 -13.27 1.66
N PHE A 255 -15.84 -12.37 1.63
CA PHE A 255 -15.96 -11.36 0.58
C PHE A 255 -14.79 -10.38 0.59
N LEU A 256 -14.33 -9.98 1.79
CA LEU A 256 -13.14 -9.14 1.93
C LEU A 256 -11.92 -9.80 1.26
N ARG A 257 -11.68 -11.10 1.51
CA ARG A 257 -10.59 -11.84 0.85
C ARG A 257 -10.75 -11.87 -0.67
N LEU A 258 -11.97 -12.09 -1.16
CA LEU A 258 -12.26 -12.08 -2.60
C LEU A 258 -11.93 -10.72 -3.23
N ALA A 259 -12.43 -9.63 -2.65
CA ALA A 259 -12.23 -8.28 -3.16
C ALA A 259 -10.77 -7.84 -3.06
N ALA A 260 -10.10 -8.14 -1.94
CA ALA A 260 -8.68 -7.85 -1.75
C ALA A 260 -7.80 -8.63 -2.74
N ARG A 261 -8.08 -9.92 -2.95
CA ARG A 261 -7.37 -10.73 -3.93
C ARG A 261 -7.46 -10.13 -5.32
N ARG A 262 -8.68 -9.77 -5.75
CA ARG A 262 -8.93 -9.09 -7.03
C ARG A 262 -8.11 -7.80 -7.17
N TYR A 263 -8.07 -6.98 -6.12
CA TYR A 263 -7.28 -5.75 -6.09
C TYR A 263 -5.79 -6.01 -6.31
N PHE A 264 -5.20 -6.95 -5.56
CA PHE A 264 -3.78 -7.28 -5.70
C PHE A 264 -3.47 -7.90 -7.06
N GLU A 265 -4.36 -8.73 -7.62
CA GLU A 265 -4.16 -9.34 -8.94
C GLU A 265 -4.08 -8.30 -10.06
N VAL A 266 -4.97 -7.30 -10.03
CA VAL A 266 -4.93 -6.21 -11.02
C VAL A 266 -3.73 -5.32 -10.85
N CYS A 267 -3.41 -4.92 -9.62
CA CYS A 267 -2.25 -4.08 -9.38
C CYS A 267 -0.95 -4.80 -9.80
N ASN A 268 -0.80 -6.07 -9.41
CA ASN A 268 0.35 -6.89 -9.77
C ASN A 268 0.46 -7.06 -11.29
N ALA A 269 -0.62 -7.45 -11.96
CA ALA A 269 -0.59 -7.67 -13.41
C ALA A 269 -0.20 -6.41 -14.18
N ALA A 270 -0.77 -5.25 -13.82
CA ALA A 270 -0.44 -3.99 -14.45
C ALA A 270 1.02 -3.58 -14.20
N ILE A 271 1.50 -3.66 -12.95
CA ILE A 271 2.88 -3.30 -12.62
C ILE A 271 3.85 -4.23 -13.33
N ARG A 272 3.68 -5.56 -13.23
CA ARG A 272 4.59 -6.53 -13.87
C ARG A 272 4.62 -6.44 -15.40
N HIS A 273 3.54 -5.95 -16.02
CA HIS A 273 3.52 -5.68 -17.45
C HIS A 273 4.49 -4.54 -17.84
N HIS A 274 4.54 -3.47 -17.05
CA HIS A 274 5.32 -2.26 -17.34
C HIS A 274 6.70 -2.23 -16.68
N ASP A 275 6.85 -2.95 -15.58
CA ASP A 275 8.03 -3.02 -14.73
C ASP A 275 8.15 -4.40 -14.08
N PRO A 276 8.92 -5.31 -14.70
CA PRO A 276 9.14 -6.65 -14.14
C PRO A 276 10.16 -6.66 -13.01
N ASN A 277 10.91 -5.58 -12.78
CA ASN A 277 12.12 -5.58 -11.96
C ASN A 277 11.85 -5.16 -10.51
N HIS A 278 11.02 -4.14 -10.30
CA HIS A 278 10.86 -3.51 -9.00
C HIS A 278 9.90 -4.23 -8.05
N LEU A 279 10.10 -4.02 -6.75
CA LEU A 279 9.26 -4.62 -5.72
C LEU A 279 7.86 -4.00 -5.69
N ILE A 280 6.87 -4.84 -5.40
CA ILE A 280 5.52 -4.42 -5.01
C ILE A 280 5.43 -4.51 -3.49
N LEU A 281 5.22 -3.35 -2.84
CA LEU A 281 5.39 -3.14 -1.40
C LEU A 281 4.06 -3.14 -0.63
N GLY A 282 3.00 -3.71 -1.21
CA GLY A 282 1.69 -3.78 -0.58
C GLY A 282 0.94 -2.44 -0.55
N CYS A 283 -0.07 -2.34 0.32
CA CYS A 283 -1.03 -1.23 0.36
C CYS A 283 -1.04 -0.43 1.67
N ARG A 284 0.00 -0.58 2.51
CA ARG A 284 0.22 0.19 3.75
C ARG A 284 -0.98 0.13 4.68
N GLU A 285 -1.20 -1.06 5.22
CA GLU A 285 -2.39 -1.39 5.99
C GLU A 285 -2.38 -0.71 7.37
N ALA A 286 -3.48 -0.01 7.70
CA ALA A 286 -3.70 0.59 9.02
C ALA A 286 -4.89 -0.02 9.76
N ASN A 287 -5.69 -0.87 9.11
CA ASN A 287 -6.79 -1.54 9.77
C ASN A 287 -6.30 -2.86 10.41
N GLY A 288 -6.00 -2.81 11.70
CA GLY A 288 -5.55 -3.97 12.47
C GLY A 288 -6.54 -5.15 12.44
N PHE A 289 -7.83 -4.90 12.20
CA PHE A 289 -8.83 -5.95 12.04
C PHE A 289 -8.72 -6.65 10.67
N ALA A 290 -8.50 -5.90 9.60
CA ALA A 290 -8.42 -6.44 8.25
C ALA A 290 -7.02 -7.01 7.91
N ALA A 291 -6.01 -6.77 8.74
CA ALA A 291 -4.61 -7.09 8.44
C ALA A 291 -4.37 -8.54 7.99
N GLU A 292 -4.90 -9.55 8.70
CA GLU A 292 -4.68 -10.96 8.32
C GLU A 292 -5.37 -11.34 7.00
N PRO A 293 -6.69 -11.07 6.80
CA PRO A 293 -7.35 -11.36 5.53
C PRO A 293 -6.69 -10.68 4.33
N ILE A 294 -6.24 -9.43 4.49
CA ILE A 294 -5.57 -8.67 3.42
C ILE A 294 -4.18 -9.26 3.15
N ALA A 295 -3.38 -9.53 4.19
CA ALA A 295 -2.05 -10.15 4.05
C ALA A 295 -2.14 -11.52 3.37
N ALA A 296 -3.12 -12.35 3.75
CA ALA A 296 -3.36 -13.63 3.12
C ALA A 296 -3.72 -13.48 1.63
N SER A 297 -4.52 -12.47 1.29
CA SER A 297 -4.94 -12.20 -0.09
C SER A 297 -3.80 -11.66 -0.97
N ALA A 298 -2.86 -10.92 -0.38
CA ALA A 298 -1.68 -10.37 -1.05
C ALA A 298 -0.59 -11.42 -1.33
N ARG A 299 -0.62 -12.58 -0.68
CA ARG A 299 0.42 -13.60 -0.77
C ARG A 299 0.68 -14.03 -2.22
N GLY A 300 1.96 -13.94 -2.63
CA GLY A 300 2.41 -14.26 -3.98
C GLY A 300 2.09 -13.20 -5.03
N LEU A 301 1.49 -12.07 -4.64
CA LEU A 301 1.18 -10.93 -5.52
C LEU A 301 1.94 -9.66 -5.13
N VAL A 302 2.48 -9.62 -3.91
CA VAL A 302 3.37 -8.55 -3.42
C VAL A 302 4.64 -9.18 -2.90
N ASP A 303 5.74 -8.43 -2.95
CA ASP A 303 7.06 -8.89 -2.51
C ASP A 303 7.30 -8.57 -1.03
N VAL A 304 6.71 -7.47 -0.55
CA VAL A 304 6.72 -7.03 0.85
C VAL A 304 5.30 -6.60 1.23
N PHE A 305 4.83 -7.00 2.41
CA PHE A 305 3.52 -6.64 2.95
C PHE A 305 3.66 -5.97 4.31
#